data_AF-A0A933P0C0-F1
#
_entry.id   AF-A0A933P0C0-F1
#
_cell.length_a   1.000
_cell.length_b   1.000
_cell.length_c   1.000
_cell.angle_alpha   90.00
_cell.angle_beta   90.00
_cell.angle_gamma   90.00
#
_symmetry.space_group_name_H-M   'P 1'
#
loop_
_entity.id
_entity.type
_entity.pdbx_description
1 polymer ?
#
loop_
_entity_poly.entity_id
_entity_poly.type
_entity_poly.pdbx_seq_one_letter_code
_entity_poly.pdbx_strand_id
1 'polypeptide(L)'
;MNPSKSHIFKRPAFLVCVIMVFFIAFFWVFYSFEKSTESKKHLLKQEQLLTNIQKELSDSFQDTLQDLKTKAIQIGLSDIKDLSIKQPFLAWAELGFQKSHIKINRYVQSKDWKDAIFSAYFDSFISRLQQKKLHQGAVEVFRLKQDVHSTVELLSFCFFLKNSGYLVIVDPVSVFPFFRQYKSERASLIGLDGLVLAHSQPSYVGSSLAKSSLFQKGILQALQNLKKQGKGEFYSLDQNLVFSVFNQIDNFPLVLVIEVLLSSSYKKTQFQKTWIIFFLLIMIGFLLTYVFVKRLFSLNKPKVNLEPTKVPTIKILGHSKSILESAMADFHVVTEHRQSELLVKEDQRVNLFEKEATGLKDIVRITKRMTEVAADFTKSPCLFFYYREEIQAAILKWDAGFQDGHSPAAMSFPVKTDMIIAMNEAAQRGEIFSLTQYSPLANILLAKTGVAHFEAWPLTSYGPLGKMSGKLRLVGVLVVLQAGVDSVLHREALIRMLRTTGLIYENMLLSS
;
A
#
# COMPACT_ATOMS: atom_id res chain seq x y z
N MET A 1 -11.29 -23.60 83.66
CA MET A 1 -11.59 -24.16 82.32
C MET A 1 -12.38 -23.13 81.52
N ASN A 2 -11.85 -22.82 80.33
CA ASN A 2 -12.36 -22.10 79.14
C ASN A 2 -13.88 -21.82 79.01
N PRO A 3 -14.28 -20.70 78.35
CA PRO A 3 -14.01 -20.53 76.92
C PRO A 3 -13.40 -19.18 76.52
N SER A 4 -12.32 -19.28 75.74
CA SER A 4 -11.78 -18.20 74.92
C SER A 4 -12.87 -17.76 73.93
N LYS A 5 -13.38 -16.53 74.12
CA LYS A 5 -14.33 -15.90 73.19
C LYS A 5 -13.60 -15.63 71.88
N SER A 6 -13.90 -16.47 70.90
CA SER A 6 -13.36 -16.39 69.56
C SER A 6 -13.79 -15.07 68.91
N HIS A 7 -12.81 -14.21 68.62
CA HIS A 7 -12.95 -13.01 67.80
C HIS A 7 -13.15 -13.41 66.33
N ILE A 8 -14.28 -14.03 66.03
CA ILE A 8 -14.65 -14.42 64.67
C ILE A 8 -15.75 -13.46 64.21
N PHE A 9 -15.56 -12.85 63.04
CA PHE A 9 -16.45 -11.88 62.38
C PHE A 9 -16.47 -10.44 62.92
N LYS A 10 -15.43 -9.66 62.59
CA LYS A 10 -15.51 -8.18 62.67
C LYS A 10 -15.16 -7.43 61.37
N ARG A 11 -15.19 -8.06 60.19
CA ARG A 11 -14.99 -7.32 58.92
C ARG A 11 -15.90 -7.79 57.78
N PRO A 12 -17.23 -7.62 57.89
CA PRO A 12 -18.15 -7.86 56.77
C PRO A 12 -17.79 -7.03 55.53
N ALA A 13 -17.25 -5.81 55.71
CA ALA A 13 -16.78 -4.97 54.62
C ALA A 13 -15.64 -5.60 53.80
N PHE A 14 -14.69 -6.27 54.45
CA PHE A 14 -13.57 -6.92 53.76
C PHE A 14 -14.06 -8.09 52.90
N LEU A 15 -14.98 -8.90 53.42
CA LEU A 15 -15.58 -10.01 52.67
C LEU A 15 -16.33 -9.51 51.43
N VAL A 16 -17.10 -8.42 51.55
CA VAL A 16 -17.80 -7.80 50.41
C VAL A 16 -16.83 -7.30 49.35
N CYS A 17 -15.73 -6.63 49.74
CA CYS A 17 -14.70 -6.18 48.79
C CYS A 17 -14.04 -7.36 48.06
N VAL A 18 -13.68 -8.43 48.77
CA VAL A 18 -13.08 -9.63 48.16
C VAL A 18 -14.03 -10.29 47.17
N ILE A 19 -15.32 -10.40 47.54
CA ILE A 19 -16.35 -10.95 46.65
C ILE A 19 -16.50 -10.06 45.40
N MET A 20 -16.57 -8.74 45.54
CA MET A 20 -16.66 -7.82 44.39
C MET A 20 -15.46 -7.95 43.45
N VAL A 21 -14.23 -7.97 43.97
CA VAL A 21 -13.02 -8.13 43.16
C VAL A 21 -13.02 -9.47 42.43
N PHE A 22 -13.46 -10.54 43.10
CA PHE A 22 -13.57 -11.86 42.48
C PHE A 22 -14.60 -11.87 41.33
N PHE A 23 -15.77 -11.27 41.51
CA PHE A 23 -16.77 -11.16 40.45
C PHE A 23 -16.30 -10.30 39.27
N ILE A 24 -15.60 -9.19 39.54
CA ILE A 24 -15.01 -8.35 38.48
C ILE A 24 -13.96 -9.14 37.69
N ALA A 25 -13.06 -9.84 38.38
CA ALA A 25 -12.03 -10.66 37.74
C ALA A 25 -12.64 -11.82 36.94
N PHE A 26 -13.61 -12.55 37.52
CA PHE A 26 -14.30 -13.64 36.85
C PHE A 26 -15.06 -13.15 35.61
N PHE A 27 -15.80 -12.05 35.72
CA PHE A 27 -16.52 -11.46 34.60
C PHE A 27 -15.54 -10.98 33.50
N TRP A 28 -14.42 -10.38 33.89
CA TRP A 28 -13.39 -9.96 32.94
C TRP A 28 -12.76 -11.14 32.19
N VAL A 29 -12.49 -12.25 32.88
CA VAL A 29 -11.98 -13.50 32.26
C VAL A 29 -13.03 -14.11 31.35
N PHE A 30 -14.28 -14.26 31.81
CA PHE A 30 -15.36 -14.85 31.01
C PHE A 30 -15.66 -14.02 29.76
N TYR A 31 -15.72 -12.70 29.91
CA TYR A 31 -15.91 -11.78 28.79
C TYR A 31 -14.73 -11.79 27.81
N SER A 32 -13.49 -11.84 28.31
CA SER A 32 -12.30 -11.98 27.46
C SER A 32 -12.32 -13.30 26.67
N PHE A 33 -12.84 -14.37 27.28
CA PHE A 33 -13.00 -15.68 26.65
C PHE A 33 -14.09 -15.66 25.55
N GLU A 34 -15.27 -15.11 25.82
CA GLU A 34 -16.37 -15.00 24.84
C GLU A 34 -15.97 -14.08 23.66
N LYS A 35 -15.28 -12.98 23.93
CA LYS A 35 -14.74 -12.11 22.88
C LYS A 35 -13.73 -12.83 21.98
N SER A 36 -12.86 -13.64 22.57
CA SER A 36 -11.88 -14.44 21.85
C SER A 36 -12.56 -15.44 20.92
N THR A 37 -13.73 -15.99 21.28
CA THR A 37 -14.43 -16.97 20.42
C THR A 37 -15.15 -16.34 19.23
N GLU A 38 -15.84 -15.20 19.38
CA GLU A 38 -16.48 -14.51 18.24
C GLU A 38 -15.46 -13.96 17.24
N SER A 39 -14.38 -13.33 17.72
CA SER A 39 -13.29 -12.85 16.86
C SER A 39 -12.68 -14.00 16.07
N LYS A 40 -12.43 -15.14 16.73
CA LYS A 40 -11.90 -16.34 16.07
C LYS A 40 -12.87 -16.90 15.03
N LYS A 41 -14.18 -16.91 15.28
CA LYS A 41 -15.18 -17.36 14.29
C LYS A 41 -15.20 -16.48 13.04
N HIS A 42 -15.17 -15.16 13.21
CA HIS A 42 -15.13 -14.23 12.07
C HIS A 42 -13.84 -14.36 11.28
N LEU A 43 -12.70 -14.42 11.98
CA LEU A 43 -11.39 -14.61 11.36
C LEU A 43 -11.32 -15.92 10.60
N LEU A 44 -11.83 -17.02 11.17
CA LEU A 44 -11.88 -18.33 10.51
C LEU A 44 -12.73 -18.31 9.24
N LYS A 45 -13.87 -17.58 9.26
CA LYS A 45 -14.71 -17.40 8.06
C LYS A 45 -14.01 -16.60 6.98
N GLN A 46 -13.33 -15.51 7.34
CA GLN A 46 -12.52 -14.72 6.41
C GLN A 46 -11.36 -15.54 5.85
N GLU A 47 -10.70 -16.31 6.70
CA GLU A 47 -9.61 -17.18 6.32
C GLU A 47 -10.04 -18.25 5.30
N GLN A 48 -11.18 -18.90 5.54
CA GLN A 48 -11.73 -19.88 4.60
C GLN A 48 -12.10 -19.22 3.26
N LEU A 49 -12.71 -18.02 3.29
CA LEU A 49 -13.03 -17.25 2.09
C LEU A 49 -11.75 -16.92 1.29
N LEU A 50 -10.74 -16.33 1.94
CA LEU A 50 -9.50 -15.95 1.26
C LEU A 50 -8.74 -17.17 0.73
N THR A 51 -8.76 -18.29 1.46
CA THR A 51 -8.13 -19.54 0.99
C THR A 51 -8.83 -20.07 -0.27
N ASN A 52 -10.16 -20.01 -0.33
CA ASN A 52 -10.91 -20.40 -1.52
C ASN A 52 -10.61 -19.50 -2.72
N ILE A 53 -10.58 -18.18 -2.52
CA ILE A 53 -10.22 -17.23 -3.58
C ILE A 53 -8.77 -17.46 -4.04
N GLN A 54 -7.85 -17.73 -3.12
CA GLN A 54 -6.45 -18.01 -3.43
C GLN A 54 -6.31 -19.25 -4.31
N LYS A 55 -7.09 -20.29 -4.02
CA LYS A 55 -7.13 -21.49 -4.85
C LYS A 55 -7.69 -21.18 -6.25
N GLU A 56 -8.84 -20.51 -6.33
CA GLU A 56 -9.47 -20.12 -7.62
C GLU A 56 -8.54 -19.27 -8.50
N LEU A 57 -7.85 -18.30 -7.90
CA LEU A 57 -6.88 -17.45 -8.59
C LEU A 57 -5.63 -18.23 -9.03
N SER A 58 -5.18 -19.19 -8.21
CA SER A 58 -4.07 -20.07 -8.57
C SER A 58 -4.43 -20.96 -9.76
N ASP A 59 -5.63 -21.54 -9.76
CA ASP A 59 -6.13 -22.38 -10.86
C ASP A 59 -6.29 -21.53 -12.13
N SER A 60 -6.88 -20.34 -12.02
CA SER A 60 -7.03 -19.38 -13.14
C SER A 60 -5.70 -18.95 -13.73
N PHE A 61 -4.67 -18.79 -12.89
CA PHE A 61 -3.31 -18.48 -13.34
C PHE A 61 -2.73 -19.62 -14.18
N GLN A 62 -2.88 -20.88 -13.73
CA GLN A 62 -2.39 -22.05 -14.47
C GLN A 62 -3.12 -22.23 -15.81
N ASP A 63 -4.44 -22.06 -15.82
CA ASP A 63 -5.24 -22.11 -17.04
C ASP A 63 -4.79 -21.04 -18.04
N THR A 64 -4.55 -19.82 -17.57
CA THR A 64 -4.04 -18.72 -18.40
C THR A 64 -2.65 -19.05 -18.95
N LEU A 65 -1.74 -19.61 -18.15
CA LEU A 65 -0.43 -20.04 -18.65
C LEU A 65 -0.53 -21.13 -19.71
N GLN A 66 -1.44 -22.07 -19.54
CA GLN A 66 -1.65 -23.15 -20.51
C GLN A 66 -2.25 -22.62 -21.82
N ASP A 67 -3.15 -21.63 -21.75
CA ASP A 67 -3.65 -20.91 -22.93
C ASP A 67 -2.53 -20.14 -23.65
N LEU A 68 -1.70 -19.37 -22.93
CA LEU A 68 -0.54 -18.68 -23.49
C LEU A 68 0.42 -19.65 -24.16
N LYS A 69 0.71 -20.79 -23.54
CA LYS A 69 1.55 -21.85 -24.10
C LYS A 69 0.96 -22.40 -25.40
N THR A 70 -0.32 -22.73 -25.40
CA THR A 70 -1.02 -23.29 -26.57
C THR A 70 -0.99 -22.30 -27.73
N LYS A 71 -1.31 -21.03 -27.47
CA LYS A 71 -1.24 -19.95 -28.46
C LYS A 71 0.18 -19.73 -28.97
N ALA A 72 1.18 -19.71 -28.09
CA ALA A 72 2.59 -19.53 -28.48
C ALA A 72 3.08 -20.65 -29.40
N ILE A 73 2.71 -21.90 -29.12
CA ILE A 73 3.03 -23.05 -29.96
C ILE A 73 2.27 -22.99 -31.29
N GLN A 74 0.97 -22.65 -31.26
CA GLN A 74 0.16 -22.54 -32.47
C GLN A 74 0.71 -21.49 -33.45
N ILE A 75 1.18 -20.35 -32.94
CA ILE A 75 1.89 -19.34 -33.72
C ILE A 75 3.15 -19.94 -34.35
N GLY A 76 3.93 -20.72 -33.58
CA GLY A 76 5.10 -21.43 -34.08
C GLY A 76 4.79 -22.46 -35.18
N LEU A 77 3.59 -23.04 -35.20
CA LEU A 77 3.16 -23.98 -36.23
C LEU A 77 2.54 -23.29 -37.46
N SER A 78 2.20 -22.00 -37.37
CA SER A 78 1.60 -21.24 -38.47
C SER A 78 2.63 -20.74 -39.49
N ASP A 79 2.18 -20.57 -40.73
CA ASP A 79 2.99 -20.02 -41.83
C ASP A 79 3.29 -18.53 -41.61
N ILE A 80 4.49 -18.12 -42.02
CA ILE A 80 5.08 -16.81 -41.70
C ILE A 80 4.24 -15.63 -42.19
N LYS A 81 3.50 -15.81 -43.29
CA LYS A 81 2.79 -14.70 -43.97
C LYS A 81 1.59 -14.17 -43.18
N ASP A 82 1.06 -14.94 -42.23
CA ASP A 82 -0.15 -14.58 -41.47
C ASP A 82 0.13 -14.29 -39.98
N LEU A 83 1.40 -14.12 -39.63
CA LEU A 83 1.83 -13.83 -38.26
C LEU A 83 1.45 -12.40 -37.84
N SER A 84 0.17 -12.19 -37.54
CA SER A 84 -0.27 -11.05 -36.73
C SER A 84 -0.33 -11.48 -35.27
N ILE A 85 0.43 -10.78 -34.42
CA ILE A 85 0.27 -10.97 -32.98
C ILE A 85 -1.11 -10.41 -32.59
N LYS A 86 -1.99 -11.32 -32.23
CA LYS A 86 -3.22 -10.98 -31.51
C LYS A 86 -2.88 -10.84 -30.03
N GLN A 87 -3.52 -9.88 -29.37
CA GLN A 87 -3.51 -9.78 -27.90
C GLN A 87 -3.76 -11.18 -27.29
N PRO A 88 -3.02 -11.57 -26.24
CA PRO A 88 -2.36 -10.69 -25.28
C PRO A 88 -0.83 -10.58 -25.40
N PHE A 89 -0.21 -11.10 -26.47
CA PHE A 89 1.24 -11.00 -26.62
C PHE A 89 1.64 -9.59 -27.04
N LEU A 90 2.68 -9.07 -26.40
CA LEU A 90 3.36 -7.85 -26.82
C LEU A 90 4.52 -8.18 -27.76
N ALA A 91 5.18 -9.32 -27.53
CA ALA A 91 6.17 -9.90 -28.43
C ALA A 91 6.17 -11.43 -28.35
N TRP A 92 6.59 -12.07 -29.44
CA TRP A 92 6.73 -13.53 -29.56
C TRP A 92 8.00 -13.86 -30.34
N ALA A 93 8.75 -14.88 -29.93
CA ALA A 93 9.88 -15.39 -30.66
C ALA A 93 10.01 -16.91 -30.57
N GLU A 94 10.34 -17.53 -31.70
CA GLU A 94 10.78 -18.93 -31.77
C GLU A 94 12.29 -19.01 -31.59
N LEU A 95 12.70 -19.83 -30.64
CA LEU A 95 14.09 -20.12 -30.29
C LEU A 95 14.49 -21.48 -30.83
N GLY A 96 15.57 -21.52 -31.60
CA GLY A 96 16.23 -22.76 -32.00
C GLY A 96 17.38 -23.10 -31.06
N PHE A 97 17.44 -24.36 -30.61
CA PHE A 97 18.53 -24.88 -29.78
C PHE A 97 19.51 -25.66 -30.64
N GLN A 98 20.74 -25.15 -30.80
CA GLN A 98 21.79 -25.81 -31.57
C GLN A 98 23.05 -25.94 -30.70
N LYS A 99 23.30 -27.16 -30.21
CA LYS A 99 24.37 -27.47 -29.23
C LYS A 99 24.23 -26.60 -27.97
N SER A 100 25.15 -25.66 -27.76
CA SER A 100 25.20 -24.71 -26.63
C SER A 100 24.67 -23.32 -26.98
N HIS A 101 24.27 -23.09 -28.24
CA HIS A 101 23.79 -21.79 -28.69
C HIS A 101 22.27 -21.79 -28.87
N ILE A 102 21.67 -20.69 -28.45
CA ILE A 102 20.26 -20.40 -28.64
C ILE A 102 20.20 -19.30 -29.68
N LYS A 103 19.42 -19.50 -30.74
CA LYS A 103 19.22 -18.51 -31.81
C LYS A 103 17.75 -18.20 -31.96
N ILE A 104 17.41 -16.98 -32.38
CA ILE A 104 16.06 -16.66 -32.85
C ILE A 104 15.90 -17.24 -34.25
N ASN A 105 14.95 -18.14 -34.41
CA ASN A 105 14.54 -18.61 -35.74
C ASN A 105 13.57 -17.60 -36.37
N ARG A 106 12.59 -17.14 -35.59
CA ARG A 106 11.55 -16.20 -36.00
C ARG A 106 11.14 -15.31 -34.83
N TYR A 107 10.76 -14.06 -35.09
CA TYR A 107 10.16 -13.21 -34.07
C TYR A 107 9.11 -12.29 -34.69
N VAL A 108 8.17 -11.86 -33.85
CA VAL A 108 7.13 -10.89 -34.18
C VAL A 108 6.92 -10.02 -32.94
N GLN A 109 6.60 -8.75 -33.14
CA GLN A 109 6.30 -7.81 -32.06
C GLN A 109 5.09 -6.96 -32.40
N SER A 110 4.41 -6.44 -31.37
CA SER A 110 3.36 -5.44 -31.57
C SER A 110 3.96 -4.16 -32.14
N LYS A 111 3.16 -3.39 -32.89
CA LYS A 111 3.59 -2.11 -33.49
C LYS A 111 4.04 -1.09 -32.44
N ASP A 112 3.56 -1.24 -31.21
CA ASP A 112 3.85 -0.34 -30.09
C ASP A 112 5.22 -0.62 -29.44
N TRP A 113 5.90 -1.71 -29.82
CA TRP A 113 7.21 -2.08 -29.29
C TRP A 113 8.34 -1.70 -30.26
N LYS A 114 9.32 -0.90 -29.81
CA LYS A 114 10.51 -0.53 -30.59
C LYS A 114 11.53 -1.68 -30.69
N ASP A 115 12.03 -1.98 -31.90
CA ASP A 115 12.98 -3.08 -32.18
C ASP A 115 14.23 -3.08 -31.28
N ALA A 116 14.80 -1.90 -31.01
CA ALA A 116 16.03 -1.77 -30.21
C ALA A 116 15.86 -2.28 -28.77
N ILE A 117 14.65 -2.13 -28.21
CA ILE A 117 14.32 -2.58 -26.85
C ILE A 117 14.25 -4.12 -26.84
N PHE A 118 13.62 -4.71 -27.85
CA PHE A 118 13.51 -6.16 -27.97
C PHE A 118 14.88 -6.84 -28.09
N SER A 119 15.78 -6.31 -28.92
CA SER A 119 17.14 -6.89 -29.10
C SER A 119 17.94 -6.90 -27.79
N ALA A 120 17.98 -5.78 -27.07
CA ALA A 120 18.72 -5.69 -25.81
C ALA A 120 18.15 -6.64 -24.74
N TYR A 121 16.82 -6.79 -24.68
CA TYR A 121 16.18 -7.73 -23.78
C TYR A 121 16.44 -9.18 -24.16
N PHE A 122 16.41 -9.47 -25.45
CA PHE A 122 16.65 -10.80 -25.95
C PHE A 122 18.03 -11.31 -25.58
N ASP A 123 19.07 -10.49 -25.79
CA ASP A 123 20.44 -10.86 -25.44
C ASP A 123 20.59 -11.16 -23.94
N SER A 124 19.97 -10.32 -23.08
CA SER A 124 19.94 -10.56 -21.64
C SER A 124 19.12 -11.79 -21.25
N PHE A 125 18.07 -12.14 -22.00
CA PHE A 125 17.26 -13.32 -21.74
C PHE A 125 18.06 -14.58 -22.09
N ILE A 126 18.68 -14.62 -23.27
CA ILE A 126 19.51 -15.75 -23.72
C ILE A 126 20.67 -16.02 -22.76
N SER A 127 21.35 -14.97 -22.31
CA SER A 127 22.45 -15.14 -21.36
C SER A 127 22.00 -15.79 -20.05
N ARG A 128 20.78 -15.48 -19.59
CA ARG A 128 20.20 -16.07 -18.37
C ARG A 128 19.68 -17.49 -18.61
N LEU A 129 19.08 -17.75 -19.76
CA LEU A 129 18.61 -19.09 -20.14
C LEU A 129 19.77 -20.08 -20.21
N GLN A 130 20.94 -19.66 -20.72
CA GLN A 130 22.14 -20.51 -20.78
C GLN A 130 22.71 -20.88 -19.41
N GLN A 131 22.49 -20.04 -18.39
CA GLN A 131 22.99 -20.30 -17.03
C GLN A 131 22.16 -21.36 -16.30
N LYS A 132 20.91 -21.59 -16.70
CA LYS A 132 20.03 -22.59 -16.11
C LYS A 132 19.93 -23.82 -17.01
N LYS A 133 20.07 -25.01 -16.42
CA LYS A 133 19.83 -26.25 -17.17
C LYS A 133 18.34 -26.36 -17.47
N LEU A 134 18.02 -26.25 -18.76
CA LEU A 134 16.70 -26.47 -19.33
C LEU A 134 16.26 -27.93 -19.11
N HIS A 135 15.67 -28.21 -17.96
CA HIS A 135 15.08 -29.52 -17.68
C HIS A 135 13.59 -29.53 -18.08
N GLN A 136 13.11 -30.73 -18.43
CA GLN A 136 11.85 -31.00 -19.12
C GLN A 136 10.64 -30.24 -18.53
N GLY A 137 9.93 -29.51 -19.40
CA GLY A 137 8.67 -28.83 -19.06
C GLY A 137 8.82 -27.50 -18.33
N ALA A 138 10.04 -27.02 -18.07
CA ALA A 138 10.28 -25.77 -17.37
C ALA A 138 9.71 -24.58 -18.15
N VAL A 139 8.78 -23.85 -17.52
CA VAL A 139 8.42 -22.50 -17.94
C VAL A 139 9.32 -21.57 -17.15
N GLU A 140 10.16 -20.81 -17.85
CA GLU A 140 10.94 -19.76 -17.19
C GLU A 140 10.20 -18.43 -17.27
N VAL A 141 10.17 -17.71 -16.13
CA VAL A 141 9.65 -16.36 -16.04
C VAL A 141 10.78 -15.40 -15.78
N PHE A 142 10.89 -14.40 -16.64
CA PHE A 142 11.71 -13.22 -16.37
C PHE A 142 10.83 -11.99 -16.32
N ARG A 143 11.28 -11.04 -15.51
CA ARG A 143 10.67 -9.73 -15.38
C ARG A 143 11.46 -8.74 -16.21
N LEU A 144 10.74 -7.91 -16.96
CA LEU A 144 11.29 -6.94 -17.89
C LEU A 144 10.66 -5.58 -17.60
N LYS A 145 11.46 -4.54 -17.38
CA LYS A 145 10.90 -3.20 -17.30
C LYS A 145 10.45 -2.76 -18.69
N GLN A 146 9.35 -2.01 -18.80
CA GLN A 146 8.95 -1.47 -20.09
C GLN A 146 9.99 -0.46 -20.64
N ASP A 147 10.56 0.34 -19.73
CA ASP A 147 11.70 1.22 -19.97
C ASP A 147 12.53 1.36 -18.67
N VAL A 148 13.69 2.01 -18.74
CA VAL A 148 14.64 2.13 -17.61
C VAL A 148 14.02 2.81 -16.37
N HIS A 149 13.04 3.69 -16.57
CA HIS A 149 12.39 4.49 -15.55
C HIS A 149 11.01 3.97 -15.15
N SER A 150 10.39 3.13 -15.98
CA SER A 150 9.09 2.53 -15.68
C SER A 150 9.14 1.66 -14.44
N THR A 151 8.14 1.84 -13.59
CA THR A 151 7.85 0.96 -12.45
C THR A 151 7.02 -0.25 -12.88
N VAL A 152 6.44 -0.23 -14.08
CA VAL A 152 5.66 -1.33 -14.64
C VAL A 152 6.61 -2.34 -15.26
N GLU A 153 6.43 -3.59 -14.85
CA GLU A 153 7.21 -4.71 -15.35
C GLU A 153 6.33 -5.70 -16.10
N LEU A 154 6.83 -6.11 -17.26
CA LEU A 154 6.30 -7.15 -18.12
C LEU A 154 6.84 -8.51 -17.70
N LEU A 155 6.12 -9.56 -18.07
CA LEU A 155 6.55 -10.94 -17.86
C LEU A 155 6.92 -11.59 -19.19
N SER A 156 8.10 -12.21 -19.23
CA SER A 156 8.47 -13.07 -20.34
C SER A 156 8.37 -14.53 -19.93
N PHE A 157 7.63 -15.33 -20.70
CA PHE A 157 7.50 -16.77 -20.51
C PHE A 157 8.22 -17.50 -21.65
N CYS A 158 8.97 -18.56 -21.33
CA CYS A 158 9.57 -19.42 -22.34
C CYS A 158 8.98 -20.84 -22.25
N PHE A 159 8.32 -21.28 -23.32
CA PHE A 159 7.72 -22.60 -23.43
C PHE A 159 8.54 -23.50 -24.34
N PHE A 160 8.78 -24.75 -23.96
CA PHE A 160 9.58 -25.68 -24.75
C PHE A 160 8.73 -26.77 -25.41
N LEU A 161 9.01 -27.06 -26.68
CA LEU A 161 8.43 -28.17 -27.42
C LEU A 161 9.50 -28.82 -28.30
N LYS A 162 9.84 -30.08 -28.00
CA LYS A 162 10.90 -30.82 -28.69
C LYS A 162 12.23 -30.04 -28.67
N ASN A 163 12.70 -29.57 -29.84
CA ASN A 163 13.96 -28.84 -30.02
C ASN A 163 13.76 -27.33 -30.25
N SER A 164 12.54 -26.83 -30.02
CA SER A 164 12.19 -25.41 -30.16
C SER A 164 11.69 -24.84 -28.84
N GLY A 165 11.95 -23.56 -28.64
CA GLY A 165 11.45 -22.77 -27.52
C GLY A 165 10.59 -21.63 -28.05
N TYR A 166 9.59 -21.21 -27.29
CA TYR A 166 8.69 -20.13 -27.65
C TYR A 166 8.70 -19.12 -26.52
N LEU A 167 9.40 -18.01 -26.76
CA LEU A 167 9.43 -16.86 -25.87
C LEU A 167 8.21 -15.99 -26.16
N VAL A 168 7.45 -15.65 -25.13
CA VAL A 168 6.38 -14.66 -25.20
C VAL A 168 6.61 -13.58 -24.17
N ILE A 169 6.32 -12.33 -24.51
CA ILE A 169 6.31 -11.23 -23.56
C ILE A 169 4.88 -10.71 -23.44
N VAL A 170 4.44 -10.53 -22.20
CA VAL A 170 3.07 -10.12 -21.89
C VAL A 170 3.05 -9.05 -20.80
N ASP A 171 2.02 -8.22 -20.84
CA ASP A 171 1.63 -7.38 -19.71
C ASP A 171 0.82 -8.23 -18.71
N PRO A 172 1.31 -8.43 -17.46
CA PRO A 172 0.60 -9.20 -16.45
C PRO A 172 -0.80 -8.63 -16.13
N VAL A 173 -1.00 -7.31 -16.23
CA VAL A 173 -2.30 -6.68 -15.96
C VAL A 173 -3.33 -7.09 -17.02
N SER A 174 -2.90 -7.17 -18.27
CA SER A 174 -3.75 -7.55 -19.41
C SER A 174 -4.01 -9.06 -19.46
N VAL A 175 -3.01 -9.89 -19.14
CA VAL A 175 -3.11 -11.35 -19.18
C VAL A 175 -3.88 -11.94 -18.01
N PHE A 176 -3.83 -11.31 -16.83
CA PHE A 176 -4.50 -11.81 -15.63
C PHE A 176 -5.66 -10.89 -15.21
N PRO A 177 -6.72 -10.74 -16.05
CA PRO A 177 -7.80 -9.79 -15.77
C PRO A 177 -8.65 -10.21 -14.56
N PHE A 178 -8.57 -11.48 -14.15
CA PHE A 178 -9.31 -12.03 -13.02
C PHE A 178 -9.00 -11.34 -11.69
N PHE A 179 -7.82 -10.70 -11.55
CA PHE A 179 -7.52 -9.88 -10.36
C PHE A 179 -8.55 -8.77 -10.14
N ARG A 180 -9.12 -8.21 -11.22
CA ARG A 180 -10.10 -7.10 -11.15
C ARG A 180 -11.50 -7.53 -10.74
N GLN A 181 -11.78 -8.85 -10.70
CA GLN A 181 -13.11 -9.36 -10.33
C GLN A 181 -13.39 -9.19 -8.83
N TYR A 182 -12.36 -9.17 -8.00
CA TYR A 182 -12.46 -9.02 -6.56
C TYR A 182 -12.38 -7.54 -6.16
N LYS A 183 -13.55 -6.95 -5.87
CA LYS A 183 -13.67 -5.53 -5.48
C LYS A 183 -13.50 -5.32 -3.98
N SER A 184 -13.97 -6.26 -3.17
CA SER A 184 -13.90 -6.23 -1.70
C SER A 184 -12.55 -6.67 -1.18
N GLU A 185 -11.97 -7.70 -1.80
CA GLU A 185 -10.65 -8.24 -1.51
C GLU A 185 -9.61 -7.61 -2.43
N ARG A 186 -8.39 -7.47 -1.92
CA ARG A 186 -7.25 -7.01 -2.70
C ARG A 186 -6.47 -8.23 -3.14
N ALA A 187 -6.47 -8.49 -4.43
CA ALA A 187 -5.71 -9.59 -5.01
C ALA A 187 -4.55 -9.02 -5.80
N SER A 188 -3.35 -9.57 -5.59
CA SER A 188 -2.12 -9.09 -6.24
C SER A 188 -1.18 -10.23 -6.61
N LEU A 189 -0.49 -10.06 -7.73
CA LEU A 189 0.65 -10.86 -8.16
C LEU A 189 1.93 -10.11 -7.85
N ILE A 190 2.83 -10.70 -7.07
CA ILE A 190 4.02 -10.04 -6.54
C ILE A 190 5.27 -10.83 -6.94
N GLY A 191 6.33 -10.12 -7.33
CA GLY A 191 7.64 -10.69 -7.58
C GLY A 191 8.42 -10.99 -6.29
N LEU A 192 9.50 -11.76 -6.38
CA LEU A 192 10.33 -12.14 -5.22
C LEU A 192 10.98 -10.96 -4.47
N ASP A 193 11.07 -9.79 -5.09
CA ASP A 193 11.59 -8.55 -4.50
C ASP A 193 10.50 -7.67 -3.88
N GLY A 194 9.25 -8.14 -3.89
CA GLY A 194 8.10 -7.39 -3.38
C GLY A 194 7.51 -6.40 -4.37
N LEU A 195 7.94 -6.36 -5.63
CA LEU A 195 7.29 -5.53 -6.64
C LEU A 195 5.91 -6.09 -7.01
N VAL A 196 4.88 -5.24 -7.03
CA VAL A 196 3.53 -5.60 -7.46
C VAL A 196 3.44 -5.59 -8.98
N LEU A 197 3.20 -6.75 -9.59
CA LEU A 197 3.17 -6.95 -11.04
C LEU A 197 1.74 -6.85 -11.61
N ALA A 198 0.75 -7.34 -10.87
CA ALA A 198 -0.66 -7.14 -11.17
C ALA A 198 -1.44 -6.95 -9.87
N HIS A 199 -2.52 -6.19 -9.91
CA HIS A 199 -3.35 -5.95 -8.74
C HIS A 199 -4.81 -5.71 -9.15
N SER A 200 -5.74 -6.06 -8.28
CA SER A 200 -7.17 -5.71 -8.39
C SER A 200 -7.43 -4.20 -8.48
N GLN A 201 -6.47 -3.37 -8.04
CA GLN A 201 -6.51 -1.91 -8.08
C GLN A 201 -5.28 -1.43 -8.87
N PRO A 202 -5.47 -0.91 -10.10
CA PRO A 202 -4.36 -0.58 -11.00
C PRO A 202 -3.32 0.39 -10.41
N SER A 203 -3.73 1.26 -9.48
CA SER A 203 -2.85 2.23 -8.83
C SER A 203 -1.73 1.61 -7.99
N TYR A 204 -1.79 0.32 -7.66
CA TYR A 204 -0.75 -0.38 -6.92
C TYR A 204 0.25 -1.13 -7.82
N VAL A 205 0.01 -1.21 -9.13
CA VAL A 205 0.93 -1.87 -10.06
C VAL A 205 2.23 -1.07 -10.15
N GLY A 206 3.36 -1.75 -10.00
CA GLY A 206 4.69 -1.14 -9.93
C GLY A 206 5.09 -0.59 -8.56
N SER A 207 4.20 -0.66 -7.57
CA SER A 207 4.54 -0.30 -6.19
C SER A 207 5.37 -1.41 -5.52
N SER A 208 6.19 -1.05 -4.53
CA SER A 208 7.03 -2.01 -3.79
C SER A 208 6.44 -2.32 -2.42
N LEU A 209 6.19 -3.61 -2.18
CA LEU A 209 5.86 -4.16 -0.86
C LEU A 209 7.10 -4.50 -0.05
N ALA A 210 8.33 -4.29 -0.55
CA ALA A 210 9.55 -4.74 0.12
C ALA A 210 9.66 -4.27 1.58
N LYS A 211 9.08 -3.12 1.93
CA LYS A 211 9.09 -2.57 3.30
C LYS A 211 7.86 -2.95 4.14
N SER A 212 6.84 -3.57 3.55
CA SER A 212 5.63 -3.94 4.28
C SER A 212 5.88 -5.11 5.22
N SER A 213 5.14 -5.17 6.32
CA SER A 213 5.24 -6.32 7.22
C SER A 213 4.75 -7.60 6.55
N LEU A 214 3.80 -7.48 5.61
CA LEU A 214 3.34 -8.58 4.78
C LEU A 214 4.50 -9.21 4.02
N PHE A 215 5.34 -8.40 3.39
CA PHE A 215 6.49 -8.92 2.66
C PHE A 215 7.57 -9.46 3.62
N GLN A 216 7.99 -8.66 4.59
CA GLN A 216 9.10 -9.01 5.48
C GLN A 216 8.81 -10.22 6.37
N LYS A 217 7.60 -10.32 6.93
CA LYS A 217 7.22 -11.38 7.87
C LYS A 217 6.46 -12.53 7.22
N GLY A 218 5.73 -12.27 6.14
CA GLY A 218 4.94 -13.27 5.41
C GLY A 218 5.68 -13.81 4.20
N ILE A 219 5.76 -12.99 3.14
CA ILE A 219 6.19 -13.42 1.81
C ILE A 219 7.66 -13.87 1.82
N LEU A 220 8.57 -13.11 2.40
CA LEU A 220 10.00 -13.41 2.40
C LEU A 220 10.32 -14.78 3.01
N GLN A 221 9.56 -15.20 4.03
CA GLN A 221 9.67 -16.55 4.59
C GLN A 221 9.22 -17.63 3.59
N ALA A 222 8.20 -17.34 2.78
CA ALA A 222 7.80 -18.23 1.70
C ALA A 222 8.89 -18.38 0.64
N LEU A 223 9.54 -17.26 0.29
CA LEU A 223 10.59 -17.24 -0.73
C LEU A 223 11.87 -17.95 -0.32
N GLN A 224 12.18 -17.97 0.99
CA GLN A 224 13.31 -18.74 1.54
C GLN A 224 13.06 -20.26 1.55
N ASN A 225 12.06 -20.74 0.79
CA ASN A 225 11.59 -22.13 0.75
C ASN A 225 11.16 -22.70 2.11
N LEU A 226 10.92 -21.84 3.11
CA LEU A 226 10.50 -22.30 4.44
C LEU A 226 9.00 -22.62 4.46
N LYS A 227 8.17 -21.91 3.66
CA LYS A 227 6.71 -22.12 3.57
C LYS A 227 6.11 -21.67 2.24
N LYS A 228 5.75 -22.59 1.33
CA LYS A 228 5.11 -22.21 0.04
C LYS A 228 3.80 -21.41 0.20
N GLN A 229 3.10 -21.58 1.31
CA GLN A 229 1.84 -20.92 1.61
C GLN A 229 1.85 -20.36 3.02
N GLY A 230 1.11 -19.27 3.25
CA GLY A 230 0.98 -18.68 4.56
C GLY A 230 -0.24 -17.77 4.67
N LYS A 231 -0.56 -17.44 5.92
CA LYS A 231 -1.70 -16.60 6.27
C LYS A 231 -1.45 -15.88 7.59
N GLY A 232 -2.05 -14.72 7.78
CA GLY A 232 -1.89 -13.94 9.01
C GLY A 232 -2.38 -12.50 8.90
N GLU A 233 -2.23 -11.78 10.01
CA GLU A 233 -2.49 -10.34 10.06
C GLU A 233 -1.21 -9.57 9.74
N PHE A 234 -1.30 -8.62 8.81
CA PHE A 234 -0.18 -7.81 8.36
C PHE A 234 -0.63 -6.38 8.08
N TYR A 235 0.32 -5.48 7.90
CA TYR A 235 0.09 -4.17 7.29
C TYR A 235 0.34 -4.25 5.78
N SER A 236 -0.66 -3.84 5.00
CA SER A 236 -0.61 -3.76 3.54
C SER A 236 0.20 -2.56 3.04
N LEU A 237 0.25 -2.36 1.73
CA LEU A 237 1.03 -1.27 1.10
C LEU A 237 0.63 0.13 1.61
N ASP A 238 -0.66 0.34 1.80
CA ASP A 238 -1.29 1.55 2.33
C ASP A 238 -1.35 1.57 3.87
N GLN A 239 -0.53 0.75 4.53
CA GLN A 239 -0.41 0.66 6.00
C GLN A 239 -1.72 0.34 6.74
N ASN A 240 -2.69 -0.23 6.03
CA ASN A 240 -3.92 -0.71 6.66
C ASN A 240 -3.68 -2.11 7.23
N LEU A 241 -4.29 -2.38 8.39
CA LEU A 241 -4.28 -3.73 8.97
C LEU A 241 -5.17 -4.63 8.11
N VAL A 242 -4.57 -5.67 7.55
CA VAL A 242 -5.22 -6.66 6.69
C VAL A 242 -5.05 -8.05 7.27
N PHE A 243 -6.01 -8.91 6.99
CA PHE A 243 -5.78 -10.35 7.04
C PHE A 243 -5.43 -10.80 5.63
N SER A 244 -4.30 -11.49 5.48
CA SER A 244 -3.79 -11.92 4.17
C SER A 244 -3.56 -13.42 4.11
N VAL A 245 -3.82 -14.00 2.95
CA VAL A 245 -3.42 -15.34 2.55
C VAL A 245 -2.52 -15.20 1.32
N PHE A 246 -1.41 -15.93 1.30
CA PHE A 246 -0.46 -15.91 0.21
C PHE A 246 0.02 -17.31 -0.16
N ASN A 247 0.31 -17.49 -1.45
CA ASN A 247 0.84 -18.73 -2.00
C ASN A 247 1.88 -18.43 -3.07
N GLN A 248 3.04 -19.08 -2.98
CA GLN A 248 4.02 -19.06 -4.04
C GLN A 248 3.52 -19.93 -5.20
N ILE A 249 3.60 -19.38 -6.42
CA ILE A 249 3.19 -20.11 -7.61
C ILE A 249 4.29 -21.13 -7.95
N ASP A 250 3.91 -22.41 -8.05
CA ASP A 250 4.86 -23.48 -8.30
C ASP A 250 5.71 -23.24 -9.56
N ASN A 251 7.02 -23.45 -9.41
CA ASN A 251 8.04 -23.25 -10.45
C ASN A 251 8.27 -21.79 -10.88
N PHE A 252 7.59 -20.82 -10.27
CA PHE A 252 7.74 -19.41 -10.60
C PHE A 252 8.28 -18.58 -9.43
N PRO A 253 9.09 -17.56 -9.72
CA PRO A 253 9.52 -16.55 -8.75
C PRO A 253 8.40 -15.53 -8.49
N LEU A 254 7.17 -16.01 -8.25
CA LEU A 254 5.96 -15.21 -8.15
C LEU A 254 5.13 -15.66 -6.95
N VAL A 255 4.47 -14.70 -6.30
CA VAL A 255 3.60 -14.94 -5.15
C VAL A 255 2.25 -14.32 -5.42
N LEU A 256 1.21 -15.13 -5.26
CA LEU A 256 -0.17 -14.68 -5.25
C LEU A 256 -0.53 -14.27 -3.82
N VAL A 257 -1.04 -13.06 -3.65
CA VAL A 257 -1.47 -12.53 -2.35
C VAL A 257 -2.89 -12.05 -2.43
N ILE A 258 -3.69 -12.40 -1.42
CA ILE A 258 -5.02 -11.87 -1.22
C ILE A 258 -5.11 -11.25 0.16
N GLU A 259 -5.70 -10.06 0.23
CA GLU A 259 -5.90 -9.31 1.46
C GLU A 259 -7.38 -8.95 1.64
N VAL A 260 -7.83 -8.94 2.89
CA VAL A 260 -9.07 -8.29 3.28
C VAL A 260 -8.77 -7.26 4.37
N LEU A 261 -9.33 -6.06 4.22
CA LEU A 261 -9.20 -5.01 5.22
C LEU A 261 -9.89 -5.42 6.53
N LEU A 262 -9.14 -5.40 7.63
CA LEU A 262 -9.71 -5.59 8.96
C LEU A 262 -10.30 -4.25 9.41
N SER A 263 -11.61 -4.06 9.16
CA SER A 263 -12.29 -2.79 9.45
C SER A 263 -12.05 -2.30 10.89
N SER A 264 -11.67 -1.03 11.03
CA SER A 264 -11.48 -0.37 12.32
C SER A 264 -12.77 -0.33 13.18
N SER A 265 -13.93 -0.49 12.53
CA SER A 265 -15.23 -0.68 13.19
C SER A 265 -15.27 -1.88 14.13
N TYR A 266 -14.46 -2.92 13.87
CA TYR A 266 -14.32 -4.04 14.79
C TYR A 266 -13.78 -3.59 16.16
N LYS A 267 -12.83 -2.63 16.18
CA LYS A 267 -12.28 -2.09 17.43
C LYS A 267 -13.23 -1.09 18.11
N LYS A 268 -13.94 -0.24 17.34
CA LYS A 268 -14.67 0.93 17.88
C LYS A 268 -16.04 0.58 18.47
N THR A 269 -16.84 -0.22 17.77
CA THR A 269 -18.19 -0.63 18.24
C THR A 269 -18.11 -1.53 19.47
N GLN A 270 -16.99 -2.24 19.61
CA GLN A 270 -16.74 -3.17 20.69
C GLN A 270 -16.39 -2.45 22.00
N PHE A 271 -15.57 -1.40 21.94
CA PHE A 271 -15.22 -0.61 23.13
C PHE A 271 -16.47 -0.02 23.81
N GLN A 272 -17.42 0.53 23.03
CA GLN A 272 -18.61 1.17 23.60
C GLN A 272 -19.54 0.20 24.35
N LYS A 273 -19.79 -1.02 23.82
CA LYS A 273 -20.63 -2.01 24.52
C LYS A 273 -19.97 -2.53 25.79
N THR A 274 -18.65 -2.70 25.80
CA THR A 274 -17.90 -3.16 26.99
C THR A 274 -18.01 -2.16 28.14
N TRP A 275 -17.87 -0.87 27.86
CA TRP A 275 -18.01 0.15 28.89
C TRP A 275 -19.43 0.21 29.46
N ILE A 276 -20.46 0.09 28.62
CA ILE A 276 -21.86 0.10 29.09
C ILE A 276 -22.13 -1.08 30.05
N ILE A 277 -21.71 -2.30 29.70
CA ILE A 277 -21.90 -3.48 30.56
C ILE A 277 -21.08 -3.36 31.85
N PHE A 278 -19.83 -2.90 31.75
CA PHE A 278 -18.96 -2.68 32.91
C PHE A 278 -19.56 -1.65 33.89
N PHE A 279 -20.05 -0.51 33.38
CA PHE A 279 -20.75 0.50 34.17
C PHE A 279 -22.03 -0.07 34.81
N LEU A 280 -22.80 -0.88 34.08
CA LEU A 280 -24.01 -1.51 34.60
C LEU A 280 -23.69 -2.45 35.79
N LEU A 281 -22.63 -3.27 35.67
CA LEU A 281 -22.22 -4.18 36.73
C LEU A 281 -21.69 -3.44 37.96
N ILE A 282 -20.91 -2.36 37.76
CA ILE A 282 -20.49 -1.48 38.85
C ILE A 282 -21.71 -0.90 39.57
N MET A 283 -22.69 -0.39 38.81
CA MET A 283 -23.92 0.17 39.38
C MET A 283 -24.72 -0.86 40.19
N ILE A 284 -24.85 -2.09 39.69
CA ILE A 284 -25.49 -3.20 40.42
C ILE A 284 -24.71 -3.53 41.69
N GLY A 285 -23.38 -3.59 41.61
CA GLY A 285 -22.51 -3.82 42.77
C GLY A 285 -22.67 -2.74 43.85
N PHE A 286 -22.73 -1.47 43.45
CA PHE A 286 -23.01 -0.35 44.36
C PHE A 286 -24.41 -0.45 44.98
N LEU A 287 -25.44 -0.78 44.19
CA LEU A 287 -26.80 -0.91 44.68
C LEU A 287 -26.91 -2.04 45.72
N LEU A 288 -26.33 -3.20 45.44
CA LEU A 288 -26.30 -4.34 46.37
C LEU A 288 -25.53 -4.01 47.65
N THR A 289 -24.38 -3.34 47.52
CA THR A 289 -23.59 -2.88 48.67
C THR A 289 -24.38 -1.87 49.50
N TYR A 290 -25.08 -0.94 48.87
CA TYR A 290 -25.92 0.05 49.54
C TYR A 290 -27.07 -0.61 50.31
N VAL A 291 -27.80 -1.54 49.67
CA VAL A 291 -28.88 -2.29 50.34
C VAL A 291 -28.34 -3.09 51.52
N PHE A 292 -27.17 -3.74 51.36
CA PHE A 292 -26.53 -4.51 52.41
C PHE A 292 -26.06 -3.63 53.58
N VAL A 293 -25.37 -2.53 53.31
CA VAL A 293 -24.90 -1.56 54.32
C VAL A 293 -26.09 -0.93 55.04
N LYS A 294 -27.15 -0.53 54.33
CA LYS A 294 -28.37 0.01 54.94
C LYS A 294 -29.01 -1.01 55.90
N ARG A 295 -29.04 -2.29 55.53
CA ARG A 295 -29.55 -3.38 56.37
C ARG A 295 -28.64 -3.67 57.57
N LEU A 296 -27.33 -3.56 57.41
CA LEU A 296 -26.33 -3.73 58.49
C LEU A 296 -26.31 -2.57 59.49
N PHE A 297 -26.40 -1.32 59.02
CA PHE A 297 -26.48 -0.14 59.87
C PHE A 297 -27.81 -0.02 60.61
N SER A 298 -28.88 -0.64 60.09
CA SER A 298 -30.14 -0.84 60.81
C SER A 298 -29.97 -1.77 62.02
N LEU A 299 -28.89 -2.56 62.12
CA LEU A 299 -28.75 -3.62 63.10
C LEU A 299 -27.61 -3.43 64.11
N ASN A 300 -26.64 -2.53 63.88
CA ASN A 300 -25.58 -2.30 64.86
C ASN A 300 -24.89 -0.95 64.67
N LYS A 301 -24.85 -0.15 65.74
CA LYS A 301 -23.93 0.99 65.87
C LYS A 301 -22.75 0.59 66.76
N PRO A 302 -21.52 0.53 66.24
CA PRO A 302 -20.36 0.61 67.11
C PRO A 302 -19.35 1.68 66.68
N LYS A 303 -18.78 2.35 67.69
CA LYS A 303 -17.61 3.22 67.64
C LYS A 303 -16.33 2.38 67.53
N VAL A 304 -15.43 2.65 66.57
CA VAL A 304 -14.01 2.21 66.66
C VAL A 304 -13.08 3.16 65.88
N ASN A 305 -11.94 3.50 66.52
CA ASN A 305 -10.75 4.23 66.04
C ASN A 305 -9.81 3.34 65.20
N LEU A 306 -9.07 3.93 64.25
CA LEU A 306 -8.11 3.26 63.36
C LEU A 306 -6.69 3.83 63.50
N GLU A 307 -5.68 2.96 63.50
CA GLU A 307 -4.25 3.26 63.26
C GLU A 307 -3.70 2.40 62.10
N PRO A 308 -2.69 2.86 61.32
CA PRO A 308 -2.23 2.16 60.11
C PRO A 308 -0.84 1.49 60.24
N THR A 309 -0.62 0.40 59.49
CA THR A 309 0.66 -0.33 59.37
C THR A 309 1.22 -0.34 57.93
N LYS A 310 2.56 -0.34 57.83
CA LYS A 310 3.41 -0.15 56.64
C LYS A 310 3.67 -1.43 55.81
N VAL A 311 4.07 -1.22 54.55
CA VAL A 311 4.42 -2.22 53.50
C VAL A 311 5.93 -2.24 53.23
N PRO A 312 6.58 -3.37 52.88
CA PRO A 312 7.96 -3.40 52.41
C PRO A 312 8.10 -3.63 50.89
N THR A 313 9.22 -3.12 50.36
CA THR A 313 9.62 -3.08 48.93
C THR A 313 10.56 -4.24 48.58
N ILE A 314 10.46 -4.79 47.36
CA ILE A 314 11.33 -5.84 46.81
C ILE A 314 12.30 -5.26 45.77
N LYS A 315 13.58 -5.67 45.83
CA LYS A 315 14.66 -5.37 44.87
C LYS A 315 14.77 -6.45 43.79
N ILE A 316 15.09 -6.06 42.56
CA ILE A 316 15.44 -6.96 41.44
C ILE A 316 16.80 -6.54 40.84
N LEU A 317 17.69 -7.51 40.66
CA LEU A 317 18.89 -7.56 39.81
C LEU A 317 18.68 -8.80 38.91
N GLY A 318 19.14 -8.96 37.68
CA GLY A 318 19.94 -8.18 36.74
C GLY A 318 20.30 -9.15 35.59
N HIS A 319 20.30 -8.74 34.32
CA HIS A 319 20.81 -9.56 33.20
C HIS A 319 21.29 -8.67 32.05
N SER A 320 22.57 -8.78 31.69
CA SER A 320 23.24 -7.89 30.71
C SER A 320 23.43 -8.49 29.32
N LYS A 321 23.03 -9.74 29.07
CA LYS A 321 23.12 -10.37 27.74
C LYS A 321 21.84 -10.19 26.91
N SER A 322 20.68 -10.08 27.56
CA SER A 322 19.42 -9.67 26.94
C SER A 322 19.41 -8.20 26.52
N ILE A 323 20.29 -7.38 27.08
CA ILE A 323 20.31 -5.93 26.83
C ILE A 323 20.77 -5.63 25.40
N LEU A 324 21.68 -6.41 24.83
CA LEU A 324 22.18 -6.14 23.47
C LEU A 324 21.20 -6.58 22.39
N GLU A 325 20.56 -7.75 22.57
CA GLU A 325 19.50 -8.24 21.68
C GLU A 325 18.21 -7.41 21.82
N SER A 326 17.87 -6.98 23.05
CA SER A 326 16.84 -5.98 23.30
C SER A 326 17.21 -4.67 22.62
N ALA A 327 18.43 -4.15 22.77
CA ALA A 327 18.82 -2.86 22.18
C ALA A 327 18.75 -2.84 20.64
N MET A 328 19.05 -3.95 19.95
CA MET A 328 18.92 -4.03 18.48
C MET A 328 17.45 -4.20 18.04
N ALA A 329 16.65 -4.98 18.78
CA ALA A 329 15.22 -5.06 18.55
C ALA A 329 14.52 -3.71 18.82
N ASP A 330 14.91 -3.05 19.91
CA ASP A 330 14.45 -1.72 20.31
C ASP A 330 14.87 -0.68 19.26
N PHE A 331 16.07 -0.77 18.68
CA PHE A 331 16.50 0.13 17.60
C PHE A 331 15.64 -0.05 16.33
N HIS A 332 15.37 -1.28 15.90
CA HIS A 332 14.48 -1.54 14.77
C HIS A 332 13.04 -1.08 15.03
N VAL A 333 12.51 -1.38 16.21
CA VAL A 333 11.18 -0.92 16.65
C VAL A 333 11.13 0.60 16.71
N VAL A 334 12.18 1.28 17.18
CA VAL A 334 12.26 2.74 17.20
C VAL A 334 12.30 3.33 15.79
N THR A 335 13.01 2.72 14.85
CA THR A 335 13.01 3.18 13.45
C THR A 335 11.67 2.97 12.75
N GLU A 336 11.01 1.82 12.94
CA GLU A 336 9.66 1.55 12.42
C GLU A 336 8.63 2.48 13.06
N HIS A 337 8.70 2.69 14.38
CA HIS A 337 7.78 3.58 15.08
C HIS A 337 7.95 5.02 14.62
N ARG A 338 9.18 5.51 14.47
CA ARG A 338 9.46 6.85 13.95
C ARG A 338 8.97 7.04 12.52
N GLN A 339 9.12 6.03 11.65
CA GLN A 339 8.57 6.08 10.29
C GLN A 339 7.04 6.09 10.31
N SER A 340 6.41 5.24 11.14
CA SER A 340 4.95 5.22 11.29
C SER A 340 4.39 6.55 11.81
N GLU A 341 5.07 7.20 12.77
CA GLU A 341 4.69 8.51 13.29
C GLU A 341 4.81 9.61 12.23
N LEU A 342 5.85 9.57 11.40
CA LEU A 342 6.02 10.51 10.29
C LEU A 342 4.90 10.36 9.27
N LEU A 343 4.55 9.12 8.88
CA LEU A 343 3.45 8.86 7.95
C LEU A 343 2.09 9.27 8.52
N VAL A 344 1.82 9.01 9.81
CA VAL A 344 0.57 9.47 10.46
C VAL A 344 0.47 11.00 10.47
N LYS A 345 1.58 11.70 10.77
CA LYS A 345 1.62 13.17 10.71
C LYS A 345 1.43 13.69 9.29
N GLU A 346 1.98 12.99 8.30
CA GLU A 346 1.81 13.30 6.89
C GLU A 346 0.35 13.16 6.46
N ASP A 347 -0.29 12.03 6.76
CA ASP A 347 -1.71 11.81 6.49
C ASP A 347 -2.59 12.85 7.18
N GLN A 348 -2.31 13.20 8.43
CA GLN A 348 -3.04 14.26 9.14
C GLN A 348 -2.94 15.61 8.43
N ARG A 349 -1.76 15.95 7.92
CA ARG A 349 -1.53 17.19 7.16
C ARG A 349 -2.23 17.18 5.81
N VAL A 350 -2.21 16.06 5.08
CA VAL A 350 -2.94 15.92 3.82
C VAL A 350 -4.45 16.00 4.08
N ASN A 351 -4.98 15.29 5.07
CA ASN A 351 -6.39 15.36 5.45
C ASN A 351 -6.82 16.78 5.85
N LEU A 352 -5.95 17.52 6.55
CA LEU A 352 -6.19 18.92 6.88
C LEU A 352 -6.25 19.77 5.61
N PHE A 353 -5.29 19.61 4.69
CA PHE A 353 -5.33 20.27 3.39
C PHE A 353 -6.62 19.95 2.61
N GLU A 354 -7.04 18.69 2.54
CA GLU A 354 -8.27 18.30 1.82
C GLU A 354 -9.52 18.96 2.45
N LYS A 355 -9.56 19.04 3.78
CA LYS A 355 -10.63 19.72 4.52
C LYS A 355 -10.62 21.23 4.28
N GLU A 356 -9.45 21.86 4.25
CA GLU A 356 -9.31 23.28 3.92
C GLU A 356 -9.72 23.55 2.47
N ALA A 357 -9.21 22.74 1.54
CA ALA A 357 -9.45 22.89 0.11
C ALA A 357 -10.93 22.75 -0.25
N THR A 358 -11.66 21.83 0.37
CA THR A 358 -13.12 21.69 0.18
C THR A 358 -13.92 22.89 0.68
N GLY A 359 -13.41 23.65 1.66
CA GLY A 359 -14.02 24.88 2.14
C GLY A 359 -13.70 26.13 1.31
N LEU A 360 -12.66 26.07 0.48
CA LEU A 360 -12.26 27.16 -0.39
C LEU A 360 -13.10 27.15 -1.68
N LYS A 361 -13.73 28.29 -2.00
CA LYS A 361 -14.48 28.49 -3.26
C LYS A 361 -13.63 29.08 -4.39
N ASP A 362 -12.33 29.26 -4.15
CA ASP A 362 -11.42 29.96 -5.05
C ASP A 362 -10.20 29.10 -5.36
N ILE A 363 -10.06 28.73 -6.63
CA ILE A 363 -8.93 28.00 -7.18
C ILE A 363 -7.59 28.67 -6.90
N VAL A 364 -7.55 30.00 -6.95
CA VAL A 364 -6.34 30.81 -6.74
C VAL A 364 -5.80 30.51 -5.33
N ARG A 365 -6.70 30.42 -4.35
CA ARG A 365 -6.34 30.09 -2.96
C ARG A 365 -5.94 28.63 -2.78
N ILE A 366 -6.63 27.70 -3.43
CA ILE A 366 -6.32 26.26 -3.30
C ILE A 366 -4.94 25.94 -3.88
N THR A 367 -4.66 26.43 -5.08
CA THR A 367 -3.37 26.21 -5.75
C THR A 367 -2.22 26.87 -4.98
N LYS A 368 -2.43 28.06 -4.41
CA LYS A 368 -1.48 28.69 -3.51
C LYS A 368 -1.24 27.82 -2.27
N ARG A 369 -2.31 27.38 -1.60
CA ARG A 369 -2.23 26.54 -0.40
C ARG A 369 -1.54 25.20 -0.67
N MET A 370 -1.84 24.56 -1.79
CA MET A 370 -1.17 23.33 -2.23
C MET A 370 0.33 23.55 -2.39
N THR A 371 0.73 24.67 -2.99
CA THR A 371 2.15 25.02 -3.20
C THR A 371 2.87 25.24 -1.87
N GLU A 372 2.23 25.93 -0.92
CA GLU A 372 2.75 26.13 0.45
C GLU A 372 2.92 24.81 1.21
N VAL A 373 1.89 23.95 1.18
CA VAL A 373 1.92 22.64 1.86
C VAL A 373 2.96 21.72 1.22
N ALA A 374 3.09 21.73 -0.12
CA ALA A 374 4.12 20.97 -0.82
C ALA A 374 5.54 21.44 -0.43
N ALA A 375 5.77 22.75 -0.32
CA ALA A 375 7.06 23.28 0.14
C ALA A 375 7.36 22.89 1.58
N ASP A 376 6.37 22.92 2.48
CA ASP A 376 6.56 22.50 3.87
C ASP A 376 6.81 20.99 4.00
N PHE A 377 6.19 20.15 3.17
CA PHE A 377 6.44 18.71 3.16
C PHE A 377 7.84 18.39 2.69
N THR A 378 8.22 18.92 1.53
CA THR A 378 9.48 18.56 0.87
C THR A 378 10.67 19.32 1.42
N LYS A 379 10.44 20.29 2.33
CA LYS A 379 11.46 21.23 2.84
C LYS A 379 12.26 21.89 1.72
N SER A 380 11.61 22.06 0.58
CA SER A 380 12.22 22.49 -0.67
C SER A 380 11.35 23.56 -1.32
N PRO A 381 11.95 24.49 -2.11
CA PRO A 381 11.16 25.49 -2.80
C PRO A 381 10.23 24.85 -3.84
N CYS A 382 8.96 25.26 -3.84
CA CYS A 382 7.95 24.77 -4.78
C CYS A 382 7.45 25.91 -5.67
N LEU A 383 7.15 25.57 -6.91
CA LEU A 383 6.57 26.45 -7.91
C LEU A 383 5.29 25.82 -8.46
N PHE A 384 4.25 26.63 -8.67
CA PHE A 384 3.05 26.21 -9.37
C PHE A 384 2.82 27.06 -10.62
N PHE A 385 2.82 26.39 -11.76
CA PHE A 385 2.57 27.01 -13.05
C PHE A 385 1.12 26.74 -13.46
N TYR A 386 0.35 27.80 -13.68
CA TYR A 386 -1.00 27.72 -14.22
C TYR A 386 -0.95 27.55 -15.74
N TYR A 387 -1.63 26.53 -16.27
CA TYR A 387 -1.67 26.29 -17.71
C TYR A 387 -2.78 27.10 -18.38
N ARG A 388 -2.41 27.86 -19.42
CA ARG A 388 -3.34 28.59 -20.28
C ARG A 388 -3.44 27.91 -21.62
N GLU A 389 -4.62 27.38 -21.91
CA GLU A 389 -4.87 26.62 -23.13
C GLU A 389 -4.83 27.52 -24.38
N GLU A 390 -5.29 28.78 -24.28
CA GLU A 390 -5.34 29.71 -25.42
C GLU A 390 -3.97 29.96 -26.07
N ILE A 391 -2.91 29.97 -25.25
CA ILE A 391 -1.54 30.24 -25.68
C ILE A 391 -0.63 29.01 -25.55
N GLN A 392 -1.20 27.87 -25.14
CA GLN A 392 -0.49 26.63 -24.87
C GLN A 392 0.78 26.81 -24.03
N ALA A 393 0.67 27.58 -22.94
CA ALA A 393 1.80 27.87 -22.07
C ALA A 393 1.43 27.76 -20.60
N ALA A 394 2.38 27.26 -19.81
CA ALA A 394 2.29 27.23 -18.35
C ALA A 394 3.02 28.46 -17.78
N ILE A 395 2.31 29.27 -16.99
CA ILE A 395 2.79 30.53 -16.43
C ILE A 395 2.89 30.40 -14.91
N LEU A 396 4.03 30.77 -14.34
CA LEU A 396 4.24 30.73 -12.91
C LEU A 396 3.22 31.63 -12.21
N LYS A 397 2.48 31.03 -11.27
CA LYS A 397 1.43 31.71 -10.52
C LYS A 397 1.76 31.82 -9.03
N TRP A 398 2.35 30.77 -8.47
CA TRP A 398 2.73 30.72 -7.05
C TRP A 398 4.10 30.12 -6.87
N ASP A 399 4.76 30.60 -5.83
CA ASP A 399 6.00 30.08 -5.31
C ASP A 399 5.90 29.99 -3.79
N ALA A 400 6.59 29.02 -3.19
CA ALA A 400 6.68 28.85 -1.74
C ALA A 400 8.02 28.21 -1.36
N GLY A 401 8.49 28.45 -0.14
CA GLY A 401 9.72 27.86 0.38
C GLY A 401 11.02 28.52 -0.10
N PHE A 402 10.95 29.67 -0.78
CA PHE A 402 12.12 30.49 -1.09
C PHE A 402 12.54 31.33 0.11
N GLN A 403 13.85 31.53 0.28
CA GLN A 403 14.37 32.51 1.24
C GLN A 403 14.07 33.94 0.74
N ASP A 404 13.89 34.87 1.68
CA ASP A 404 13.46 36.24 1.39
C ASP A 404 14.28 36.87 0.25
N GLY A 405 13.58 37.34 -0.81
CA GLY A 405 14.19 38.00 -1.97
C GLY A 405 14.60 37.07 -3.13
N HIS A 406 14.49 35.75 -3.01
CA HIS A 406 14.89 34.79 -4.04
C HIS A 406 13.75 34.18 -4.86
N SER A 407 12.54 34.76 -4.80
CA SER A 407 11.40 34.30 -5.59
C SER A 407 11.64 34.56 -7.08
N PRO A 408 11.55 33.54 -7.96
CA PRO A 408 11.77 33.73 -9.37
C PRO A 408 10.54 34.38 -10.02
N ALA A 409 10.63 35.67 -10.34
CA ALA A 409 9.53 36.39 -10.99
C ALA A 409 9.38 36.03 -12.48
N ALA A 410 8.13 36.04 -12.97
CA ALA A 410 7.76 36.01 -14.38
C ALA A 410 8.37 34.85 -15.19
N MET A 411 8.09 33.61 -14.78
CA MET A 411 8.46 32.41 -15.54
C MET A 411 7.28 31.90 -16.37
N SER A 412 7.56 31.45 -17.59
CA SER A 412 6.59 30.71 -18.40
C SER A 412 7.31 29.76 -19.34
N PHE A 413 6.68 28.65 -19.69
CA PHE A 413 7.18 27.73 -20.69
C PHE A 413 6.05 27.23 -21.60
N PRO A 414 6.33 26.98 -22.89
CA PRO A 414 5.35 26.38 -23.80
C PRO A 414 5.09 24.93 -23.37
N VAL A 415 3.85 24.48 -23.51
CA VAL A 415 3.45 23.07 -23.33
C VAL A 415 3.05 22.54 -24.71
N LYS A 416 3.87 21.65 -25.24
CA LYS A 416 3.68 21.06 -26.57
C LYS A 416 2.51 20.07 -26.56
N THR A 417 1.83 19.92 -27.71
CA THR A 417 0.66 19.04 -27.86
C THR A 417 0.96 17.57 -27.60
N ASP A 418 2.13 17.08 -28.03
CA ASP A 418 2.61 15.71 -27.77
C ASP A 418 2.69 15.42 -26.27
N MET A 419 3.14 16.40 -25.48
CA MET A 419 3.19 16.31 -24.02
C MET A 419 1.79 16.17 -23.42
N ILE A 420 0.82 16.95 -23.91
CA ILE A 420 -0.57 16.88 -23.45
C ILE A 420 -1.18 15.50 -23.75
N ILE A 421 -0.88 14.92 -24.93
CA ILE A 421 -1.34 13.58 -25.31
C ILE A 421 -0.75 12.53 -24.36
N ALA A 422 0.57 12.52 -24.18
CA ALA A 422 1.25 11.56 -23.30
C ALA A 422 0.76 11.65 -21.85
N MET A 423 0.51 12.86 -21.37
CA MET A 423 -0.07 13.11 -20.04
C MET A 423 -1.49 12.54 -19.92
N ASN A 424 -2.32 12.72 -20.94
CA ASN A 424 -3.68 12.19 -20.95
C ASN A 424 -3.68 10.66 -20.98
N GLU A 425 -2.80 10.04 -21.76
CA GLU A 425 -2.64 8.59 -21.80
C GLU A 425 -2.20 8.02 -20.44
N ALA A 426 -1.24 8.66 -19.77
CA ALA A 426 -0.83 8.26 -18.42
C ALA A 426 -1.97 8.41 -17.40
N ALA A 427 -2.68 9.53 -17.44
CA ALA A 427 -3.82 9.76 -16.56
C ALA A 427 -4.97 8.77 -16.82
N GLN A 428 -5.21 8.34 -18.06
CA GLN A 428 -6.17 7.27 -18.39
C GLN A 428 -5.78 5.92 -17.79
N ARG A 429 -4.47 5.64 -17.66
CA ARG A 429 -3.95 4.46 -16.96
C ARG A 429 -3.98 4.59 -15.43
N GLY A 430 -4.34 5.77 -14.90
CA GLY A 430 -4.29 6.08 -13.47
C GLY A 430 -2.88 6.41 -12.97
N GLU A 431 -1.91 6.54 -13.87
CA GLU A 431 -0.54 6.94 -13.59
C GLU A 431 -0.43 8.46 -13.49
N ILE A 432 0.63 8.93 -12.82
CA ILE A 432 0.96 10.36 -12.79
C ILE A 432 2.17 10.59 -13.66
N PHE A 433 1.93 11.34 -14.73
CA PHE A 433 2.97 11.69 -15.69
C PHE A 433 4.04 12.57 -15.03
N SER A 434 5.31 12.30 -15.29
CA SER A 434 6.42 13.14 -14.80
C SER A 434 6.89 14.11 -15.87
N LEU A 435 7.02 15.38 -15.52
CA LEU A 435 7.52 16.45 -16.38
C LEU A 435 9.01 16.76 -16.14
N THR A 436 9.71 15.98 -15.31
CA THR A 436 11.14 16.21 -14.98
C THR A 436 12.04 16.25 -16.22
N GLN A 437 11.73 15.46 -17.25
CA GLN A 437 12.51 15.40 -18.48
C GLN A 437 12.04 16.41 -19.56
N TYR A 438 11.06 17.27 -19.24
CA TYR A 438 10.53 18.20 -20.22
C TYR A 438 11.47 19.37 -20.45
N SER A 439 12.17 19.38 -21.59
CA SER A 439 13.26 20.34 -21.86
C SER A 439 12.86 21.82 -21.71
N PRO A 440 11.69 22.30 -22.20
CA PRO A 440 11.30 23.69 -22.00
C PRO A 440 11.19 24.08 -20.52
N LEU A 441 10.67 23.18 -19.68
CA LEU A 441 10.60 23.38 -18.23
C LEU A 441 12.00 23.35 -17.61
N ALA A 442 12.81 22.34 -17.92
CA ALA A 442 14.17 22.21 -17.38
C ALA A 442 15.03 23.45 -17.68
N ASN A 443 14.96 23.96 -18.92
CA ASN A 443 15.71 25.13 -19.35
C ASN A 443 15.30 26.40 -18.61
N ILE A 444 13.98 26.64 -18.41
CA ILE A 444 13.53 27.84 -17.71
C ILE A 444 13.85 27.77 -16.20
N LEU A 445 13.76 26.58 -15.59
CA LEU A 445 14.14 26.37 -14.20
C LEU A 445 15.64 26.64 -14.03
N LEU A 446 16.49 25.98 -14.82
CA LEU A 446 17.94 26.18 -14.75
C LEU A 446 18.33 27.65 -14.95
N ALA A 447 17.73 28.34 -15.92
CA ALA A 447 18.04 29.74 -16.20
C ALA A 447 17.59 30.72 -15.11
N LYS A 448 16.49 30.43 -14.39
CA LYS A 448 15.89 31.36 -13.43
C LYS A 448 16.20 31.06 -11.98
N THR A 449 16.46 29.79 -11.65
CA THR A 449 16.70 29.35 -10.28
C THR A 449 18.08 28.74 -10.09
N GLY A 450 18.79 28.41 -11.17
CA GLY A 450 20.08 27.70 -11.11
C GLY A 450 19.94 26.22 -10.70
N VAL A 451 18.72 25.70 -10.59
CA VAL A 451 18.45 24.34 -10.11
C VAL A 451 18.27 23.37 -11.28
N ALA A 452 19.16 22.38 -11.37
CA ALA A 452 19.07 21.29 -12.37
C ALA A 452 18.24 20.08 -11.90
N HIS A 453 18.16 19.86 -10.58
CA HIS A 453 17.45 18.72 -9.99
C HIS A 453 16.07 19.15 -9.50
N PHE A 454 15.01 18.67 -10.16
CA PHE A 454 13.63 18.98 -9.81
C PHE A 454 12.70 17.81 -10.12
N GLU A 455 11.56 17.77 -9.43
CA GLU A 455 10.43 16.92 -9.75
C GLU A 455 9.26 17.78 -10.20
N ALA A 456 8.53 17.34 -11.23
CA ALA A 456 7.41 18.09 -11.78
C ALA A 456 6.25 17.17 -12.12
N TRP A 457 5.06 17.52 -11.65
CA TRP A 457 3.84 16.74 -11.86
C TRP A 457 2.71 17.63 -12.37
N PRO A 458 1.96 17.15 -13.37
CA PRO A 458 0.81 17.88 -13.87
C PRO A 458 -0.39 17.73 -12.94
N LEU A 459 -1.09 18.84 -12.77
CA LEU A 459 -2.43 18.90 -12.21
C LEU A 459 -3.43 18.80 -13.35
N THR A 460 -4.25 17.75 -13.36
CA THR A 460 -5.28 17.51 -14.40
C THR A 460 -6.69 17.57 -13.84
N SER A 461 -7.66 17.91 -14.69
CA SER A 461 -9.10 17.97 -14.36
C SER A 461 -9.95 17.69 -15.60
N TYR A 462 -11.20 17.26 -15.44
CA TYR A 462 -12.09 16.93 -16.56
C TYR A 462 -12.82 18.14 -17.19
N GLY A 463 -12.46 19.38 -16.82
CA GLY A 463 -13.04 20.59 -17.39
C GLY A 463 -14.51 20.83 -17.01
N PRO A 464 -15.20 21.80 -17.65
CA PRO A 464 -16.55 22.26 -17.26
C PRO A 464 -17.67 21.27 -17.60
N LEU A 465 -17.41 20.28 -18.44
CA LEU A 465 -18.36 19.18 -18.70
C LEU A 465 -18.13 17.98 -17.77
N GLY A 466 -17.17 18.11 -16.84
CA GLY A 466 -16.73 17.06 -15.93
C GLY A 466 -16.36 15.77 -16.65
N LYS A 467 -16.38 14.67 -15.89
CA LYS A 467 -16.13 13.31 -16.39
C LYS A 467 -16.94 12.91 -17.63
N MET A 468 -18.09 13.52 -17.88
CA MET A 468 -18.94 13.18 -19.04
C MET A 468 -18.29 13.52 -20.38
N SER A 469 -17.40 14.51 -20.43
CA SER A 469 -16.62 14.79 -21.64
C SER A 469 -15.53 13.75 -21.93
N GLY A 470 -15.15 12.95 -20.93
CA GLY A 470 -14.07 11.97 -21.00
C GLY A 470 -12.67 12.54 -21.24
N LYS A 471 -12.53 13.87 -21.45
CA LYS A 471 -11.26 14.49 -21.84
C LYS A 471 -10.62 15.19 -20.65
N LEU A 472 -9.55 14.59 -20.15
CA LEU A 472 -8.65 15.22 -19.18
C LEU A 472 -8.01 16.47 -19.81
N ARG A 473 -7.98 17.56 -19.04
CA ARG A 473 -7.35 18.83 -19.37
C ARG A 473 -6.25 19.11 -18.36
N LEU A 474 -5.13 19.64 -18.84
CA LEU A 474 -4.08 20.18 -18.00
C LEU A 474 -4.57 21.47 -17.36
N VAL A 475 -4.45 21.58 -16.04
CA VAL A 475 -4.79 22.79 -15.26
C VAL A 475 -3.53 23.54 -14.87
N GLY A 476 -2.48 22.82 -14.49
CA GLY A 476 -1.21 23.41 -14.11
C GLY A 476 -0.13 22.37 -13.86
N VAL A 477 1.03 22.82 -13.42
CA VAL A 477 2.18 21.98 -13.11
C VAL A 477 2.73 22.39 -11.75
N LEU A 478 2.79 21.44 -10.81
CA LEU A 478 3.50 21.60 -9.55
C LEU A 478 4.94 21.14 -9.75
N VAL A 479 5.89 21.98 -9.36
CA VAL A 479 7.33 21.72 -9.45
C VAL A 479 7.92 21.83 -8.05
N VAL A 480 8.69 20.82 -7.65
CA VAL A 480 9.52 20.81 -6.43
C VAL A 480 10.96 20.97 -6.87
N LEU A 481 11.58 22.11 -6.53
CA LEU A 481 13.00 22.36 -6.79
C LEU A 481 13.85 21.61 -5.78
N GLN A 482 15.11 21.33 -6.13
CA GLN A 482 16.06 20.63 -5.26
C GLN A 482 15.51 19.29 -4.76
N ALA A 483 14.71 18.62 -5.61
CA ALA A 483 14.08 17.36 -5.29
C ALA A 483 15.14 16.34 -4.84
N GLY A 484 14.83 15.64 -3.74
CA GLY A 484 15.77 14.83 -3.00
C GLY A 484 15.06 13.74 -2.22
N VAL A 485 15.65 13.29 -1.11
CA VAL A 485 15.07 12.21 -0.31
C VAL A 485 13.68 12.58 0.21
N ASP A 486 13.47 13.82 0.64
CA ASP A 486 12.19 14.26 1.22
C ASP A 486 11.07 14.31 0.17
N SER A 487 11.35 14.74 -1.07
CA SER A 487 10.33 14.74 -2.13
C SER A 487 9.93 13.32 -2.56
N VAL A 488 10.87 12.38 -2.55
CA VAL A 488 10.61 10.96 -2.80
C VAL A 488 9.79 10.34 -1.67
N LEU A 489 10.11 10.65 -0.41
CA LEU A 489 9.38 10.15 0.76
C LEU A 489 7.93 10.64 0.77
N HIS A 490 7.70 11.91 0.40
CA HIS A 490 6.37 12.54 0.44
C HIS A 490 5.62 12.49 -0.89
N ARG A 491 6.10 11.71 -1.87
CA ARG A 491 5.54 11.67 -3.22
C ARG A 491 4.05 11.31 -3.23
N GLU A 492 3.64 10.33 -2.44
CA GLU A 492 2.23 9.90 -2.36
C GLU A 492 1.32 10.99 -1.81
N ALA A 493 1.75 11.73 -0.78
CA ALA A 493 1.00 12.87 -0.26
C ALA A 493 0.86 13.99 -1.30
N LEU A 494 1.94 14.34 -2.00
CA LEU A 494 1.91 15.34 -3.07
C LEU A 494 0.94 14.94 -4.19
N ILE A 495 0.99 13.68 -4.61
CA ILE A 495 0.09 13.07 -5.59
C ILE A 495 -1.37 13.16 -5.13
N ARG A 496 -1.65 12.83 -3.87
CA ARG A 496 -2.99 12.90 -3.31
C ARG A 496 -3.51 14.34 -3.28
N MET A 497 -2.68 15.30 -2.89
CA MET A 497 -3.05 16.73 -2.93
C MET A 497 -3.33 17.23 -4.34
N LEU A 498 -2.55 16.81 -5.34
CA LEU A 498 -2.80 17.12 -6.75
C LEU A 498 -4.15 16.58 -7.20
N ARG A 499 -4.47 15.31 -6.90
CA ARG A 499 -5.76 14.70 -7.24
C ARG A 499 -6.93 15.44 -6.59
N THR A 500 -6.85 15.73 -5.29
CA THR A 500 -7.91 16.49 -4.59
C THR A 500 -8.09 17.88 -5.18
N THR A 501 -6.99 18.58 -5.49
CA THR A 501 -7.04 19.91 -6.12
C THR A 501 -7.70 19.86 -7.49
N GLY A 502 -7.39 18.84 -8.30
CA GLY A 502 -7.97 18.65 -9.63
C GLY A 502 -9.48 18.37 -9.59
N LEU A 503 -9.93 17.61 -8.58
CA LEU A 503 -11.36 17.35 -8.33
C LEU A 503 -12.11 18.60 -7.87
N ILE A 504 -11.52 19.40 -6.98
CA ILE A 504 -12.15 20.64 -6.53
C ILE A 504 -12.24 21.65 -7.67
N TYR A 505 -11.19 21.75 -8.48
CA TYR A 505 -11.20 22.55 -9.71
C TYR A 505 -12.35 22.14 -10.64
N GLU A 506 -12.55 20.84 -10.85
CA GLU A 506 -13.64 20.29 -11.66
C GLU A 506 -15.01 20.75 -11.14
N ASN A 507 -15.24 20.61 -9.83
CA ASN A 507 -16.49 21.00 -9.19
C ASN A 507 -16.75 22.52 -9.28
N MET A 508 -15.70 23.34 -9.20
CA MET A 508 -15.84 24.79 -9.36
C MET A 508 -16.29 25.17 -10.76
N LEU A 509 -15.66 24.59 -11.79
CA LEU A 509 -16.03 24.83 -13.19
C LEU A 509 -17.45 24.36 -13.53
N LEU A 510 -17.94 23.31 -12.85
CA LEU A 510 -19.31 22.83 -13.01
C LEU A 510 -20.34 23.74 -12.32
N SER A 511 -19.90 24.55 -11.36
CA SER A 511 -20.78 25.43 -10.57
C SER A 511 -20.84 26.89 -11.07
N SER A 512 -19.89 27.29 -11.91
CA SER A 512 -19.86 28.58 -12.62
C SER A 512 -20.66 28.51 -13.91
#